data_AF-A0A6A0GX10-F1
#
_entry.id   AF-A0A6A0GX10-F1
#
_cell.length_a   1.000
_cell.length_b   1.000
_cell.length_c   1.000
_cell.angle_alpha   90.00
_cell.angle_beta   90.00
_cell.angle_gamma   90.00
#
_symmetry.space_group_name_H-M   'P 1'
#
loop_
_entity.id
_entity.type
_entity.pdbx_description
1 polymer ?
#
loop_
_entity_poly.entity_id
_entity_poly.type
_entity_poly.pdbx_seq_one_letter_code
_entity_poly.pdbx_strand_id
1 'polypeptide(L)' 'MRLVIAGRQVHDLFNDMRDGHALISLLEVLSGESLPRDKGHMRFHMLNNVQYALDFLRYRQCSKSSSVFLQ' A
#
# COMPACT_ATOMS: atom_id res chain seq x y z
N MET A 1 -6.11 22.04 -1.54
CA MET A 1 -6.30 20.75 -2.23
C MET A 1 -6.54 19.70 -1.16
N ARG A 2 -7.74 19.10 -1.08
CA ARG A 2 -8.08 18.07 -0.07
C ARG A 2 -8.01 16.70 -0.72
N LEU A 3 -7.16 15.82 -0.18
CA LEU A 3 -7.00 14.45 -0.65
C LEU A 3 -7.93 13.53 0.17
N VAL A 4 -8.88 12.91 -0.52
CA VAL A 4 -9.76 11.87 0.03
C VAL A 4 -9.29 10.55 -0.57
N ILE A 5 -8.91 9.60 0.28
CA ILE A 5 -8.51 8.25 -0.13
C ILE A 5 -9.41 7.27 0.61
N ALA A 6 -10.07 6.37 -0.13
CA ALA A 6 -10.93 5.29 0.41
C ALA A 6 -11.98 5.77 1.45
N GLY A 7 -12.56 6.96 1.24
CA GLY A 7 -13.60 7.53 2.10
C GLY A 7 -13.09 8.15 3.42
N ARG A 8 -11.78 8.20 3.65
CA ARG A 8 -11.19 8.92 4.79
C ARG A 8 -10.51 10.21 4.33
N GLN A 9 -10.72 11.26 5.10
CA GLN A 9 -10.03 12.53 4.95
C GLN A 9 -8.61 12.38 5.51
N VAL A 10 -7.60 12.67 4.68
CA VAL A 10 -6.19 12.66 5.11
C VAL A 10 -5.83 14.07 5.57
N HIS A 11 -5.46 14.21 6.84
CA HIS A 11 -5.06 15.46 7.49
C HIS A 11 -3.54 15.58 7.61
N ASP A 12 -2.87 14.50 8.01
CA ASP A 12 -1.40 14.39 8.04
C ASP A 12 -1.01 13.05 7.45
N LEU A 13 -0.47 13.05 6.24
CA LEU A 13 -0.09 11.85 5.51
C LEU A 13 0.87 10.95 6.31
N PHE A 14 1.79 11.52 7.11
CA PHE A 14 2.76 10.75 7.89
C PHE A 14 2.16 10.09 9.12
N ASN A 15 1.08 10.66 9.65
CA ASN A 15 0.38 10.13 10.81
C ASN A 15 -0.73 9.16 10.36
N ASP A 16 -1.46 9.54 9.32
CA ASP A 16 -2.63 8.82 8.79
C ASP A 16 -2.27 7.55 8.00
N MET A 17 -1.03 7.46 7.48
CA MET A 17 -0.53 6.26 6.80
C MET A 17 0.47 5.45 7.62
N ARG A 18 0.75 5.85 8.87
CA ARG A 18 1.81 5.25 9.69
C ARG A 18 1.56 3.78 10.00
N ASP A 19 0.30 3.36 10.06
CA ASP A 19 -0.10 1.99 10.37
C ASP A 19 -0.14 1.05 9.15
N GLY A 20 0.08 1.60 7.94
CA GLY A 20 0.08 0.88 6.66
C GLY A 20 -1.31 0.47 6.15
N HIS A 21 -2.38 0.61 6.92
CA HIS A 21 -3.71 0.12 6.54
C HIS A 21 -4.31 0.90 5.37
N ALA A 22 -4.22 2.23 5.40
CA ALA A 22 -4.72 3.08 4.32
C ALA A 22 -3.96 2.85 3.01
N LEU A 23 -2.65 2.59 3.11
CA LEU A 23 -1.81 2.30 1.96
C LEU A 23 -2.22 0.98 1.29
N ILE A 24 -2.39 -0.07 2.10
CA ILE A 24 -2.86 -1.37 1.60
C ILE A 24 -4.25 -1.22 0.95
N SER A 25 -5.20 -0.53 1.59
CA SER A 25 -6.55 -0.34 1.02
C SER A 25 -6.52 0.36 -0.34
N LEU A 26 -5.66 1.38 -0.49
CA LEU A 26 -5.50 2.07 -1.76
C LEU A 26 -4.96 1.12 -2.84
N LEU A 27 -3.95 0.31 -2.50
CA LEU A 27 -3.36 -0.65 -3.43
C LEU A 27 -4.39 -1.70 -3.86
N GLU A 28 -5.18 -2.24 -2.92
CA GLU A 28 -6.22 -3.23 -3.22
C GLU A 28 -7.29 -2.66 -4.18
N VAL A 29 -7.72 -1.41 -3.97
CA VAL A 29 -8.68 -0.74 -4.86
C VAL A 29 -8.10 -0.51 -6.26
N LEU A 30 -6.83 -0.10 -6.36
CA LEU A 30 -6.19 0.19 -7.63
C LEU A 30 -5.78 -1.07 -8.40
N SER A 31 -5.42 -2.15 -7.70
CA SER A 31 -4.98 -3.41 -8.31
C SER A 31 -6.11 -4.41 -8.55
N GLY A 32 -7.18 -4.33 -7.76
CA GLY A 32 -8.21 -5.37 -7.69
C GLY A 32 -7.77 -6.65 -6.96
N GLU A 33 -6.59 -6.64 -6.31
CA GLU A 33 -6.03 -7.78 -5.59
C GLU A 33 -6.11 -7.55 -4.08
N SER A 34 -6.32 -8.61 -3.29
CA SER A 34 -6.26 -8.50 -1.84
C SER A 34 -4.82 -8.66 -1.34
N LEU A 35 -4.41 -7.81 -0.41
CA LEU A 35 -3.04 -7.77 0.13
C LEU A 35 -3.03 -8.24 1.60
N PRO A 36 -1.94 -8.85 2.08
CA PRO A 36 -1.80 -9.25 3.48
C PRO A 36 -1.80 -8.03 4.40
N ARG A 37 -2.36 -8.20 5.61
CA ARG A 37 -2.62 -7.11 6.56
C ARG A 37 -2.64 -7.63 8.00
N ASP A 38 -1.71 -7.15 8.81
CA ASP A 38 -1.68 -7.36 10.25
C ASP A 38 -2.72 -6.48 10.95
N LYS A 39 -3.39 -7.03 11.97
CA LYS A 39 -4.45 -6.34 12.72
C LYS A 39 -4.01 -5.73 14.05
N GLY A 40 -2.76 -5.94 14.47
CA GLY A 40 -2.31 -5.50 15.78
C GLY A 40 -1.85 -4.04 15.81
N HIS A 41 -1.89 -3.43 17.00
CA HIS A 41 -1.61 -2.01 17.19
C HIS A 41 -0.17 -1.70 17.61
N MET A 42 0.70 -2.71 17.70
CA MET A 42 2.11 -2.51 18.03
C MET A 42 2.88 -1.98 16.81
N ARG A 43 3.95 -1.23 17.07
CA ARG A 43 4.80 -0.64 16.02
C ARG A 43 5.28 -1.66 14.98
N PHE A 44 5.53 -2.92 15.38
CA PHE A 44 5.98 -3.94 14.45
C PHE A 44 4.92 -4.31 13.40
N HIS A 45 3.63 -4.38 13.78
CA HIS A 45 2.52 -4.64 12.86
C HIS A 45 2.36 -3.50 11.85
N MET A 46 2.45 -2.27 12.35
CA MET A 46 2.40 -1.06 11.51
C MET A 46 3.51 -1.09 10.45
N LEU A 47 4.75 -1.39 10.85
CA LEU A 47 5.87 -1.53 9.93
C LEU A 47 5.68 -2.68 8.95
N ASN A 48 5.14 -3.81 9.40
CA ASN A 48 4.90 -4.98 8.56
C ASN A 48 3.84 -4.68 7.47
N ASN A 49 2.77 -3.97 7.82
CA ASN A 49 1.77 -3.50 6.85
C ASN A 49 2.37 -2.57 5.78
N VAL A 50 3.23 -1.64 6.18
CA VAL A 50 3.96 -0.79 5.22
C VAL A 50 4.88 -1.63 4.35
N GLN A 51 5.57 -2.61 4.91
CA GLN A 51 6.47 -3.51 4.18
C GLN A 51 5.71 -4.31 3.11
N TYR A 52 4.56 -4.88 3.44
CA TYR A 52 3.70 -5.58 2.47
C TYR A 52 3.30 -4.71 1.28
N ALA A 53 2.91 -3.46 1.53
CA ALA A 53 2.58 -2.52 0.47
C ALA A 53 3.78 -2.19 -0.43
N LEU A 54 4.96 -1.98 0.17
CA LEU A 54 6.19 -1.70 -0.58
C LEU A 54 6.62 -2.90 -1.44
N ASP A 55 6.53 -4.11 -0.92
CA ASP A 55 6.89 -5.32 -1.65
C ASP A 55 5.93 -5.59 -2.81
N PHE A 56 4.63 -5.34 -2.62
CA PHE A 56 3.65 -5.38 -3.70
C PHE A 56 4.01 -4.39 -4.83
N LEU A 57 4.34 -3.15 -4.48
CA LEU A 57 4.73 -2.13 -5.47
C LEU A 57 5.99 -2.52 -6.24
N ARG A 58 7.01 -3.05 -5.55
CA ARG A 58 8.25 -3.54 -6.17
C ARG A 58 7.98 -4.70 -7.13
N TYR A 59 7.18 -5.67 -6.71
CA TYR A 59 6.79 -6.80 -7.55
C TYR A 59 6.14 -6.33 -8.87
N ARG A 60 5.22 -5.37 -8.78
CA ARG A 60 4.52 -4.83 -9.97
C ARG A 60 5.43 -3.95 -10.83
N GLN A 61 6.32 -3.15 -10.25
CA GLN A 61 7.29 -2.35 -11.01
C GLN A 61 8.31 -3.22 -11.75
N CYS A 62 8.83 -4.27 -11.11
CA CYS A 62 9.74 -5.22 -11.75
C CYS A 62 9.03 -6.02 -12.86
N SER A 63 7.78 -6.44 -12.65
CA SER A 63 7.00 -7.15 -13.67
C SER A 63 6.78 -6.32 -14.94
N LYS A 64 6.58 -5.00 -14.82
CA LYS A 64 6.44 -4.11 -16.00
C LYS A 64 7.74 -3.88 -16.77
N SER A 65 8.91 -4.03 -16.14
CA SER A 65 10.20 -3.88 -16.82
C SER A 65 10.62 -5.13 -17.60
N SER A 66 10.12 -6.31 -17.26
CA SER A 66 10.49 -7.57 -17.93
C SER A 66 9.71 -7.84 -19.23
N SER A 67 8.63 -7.09 -19.50
CA SER A 67 7.79 -7.31 -20.68
C SER A 67 8.33 -6.67 -21.98
N VAL A 68 9.52 -6.05 -21.96
CA VAL A 68 10.12 -5.38 -23.14
C VAL A 68 11.22 -6.22 -23.82
N PHE A 69 11.47 -7.46 -23.36
CA PHE A 69 12.53 -8.32 -23.91
C PHE A 69 12.05 -9.67 -24.48
N LEU A 70 10.74 -9.87 -24.71
CA LEU A 70 10.21 -11.08 -25.33
C LEU A 70 9.24 -10.81 -26.50
N GLN A 71 9.60 -9.89 -27.40
CA GLN A 71 9.06 -9.86 -28.76
C GLN A 71 10.13 -9.45 -29.76
#